data_AF-A0A2V6MS44-F1
#
_entry.id   AF-A0A2V6MS44-F1
#
_cell.length_a   1.000
_cell.length_b   1.000
_cell.length_c   1.000
_cell.angle_alpha   90.00
_cell.angle_beta   90.00
_cell.angle_gamma   90.00
#
_symmetry.space_group_name_H-M   'P 1'
#
loop_
_entity.id
_entity.type
_entity.pdbx_description
1 polymer ?
#
loop_
_entity_poly.entity_id
_entity_poly.type
_entity_poly.pdbx_seq_one_letter_code
_entity_poly.pdbx_strand_id
1 'polypeptide(L)'
;MNETNSTLSPEELVQLQKKFSELKHSINNALAVMMALSEMSQRRPDYAEKLATTVLSKAPQIVSGLQEFTQLLNEKAGAKPAVAGESK
;
A
#
# COMPACT_ATOMS: atom_id res chain seq x y z
N MET A 1 -33.86 -7.02 -8.20
CA MET A 1 -32.57 -6.46 -8.64
C MET A 1 -31.51 -7.37 -8.07
N ASN A 2 -30.80 -8.11 -8.93
CA ASN A 2 -29.92 -9.20 -8.51
C ASN A 2 -28.72 -8.64 -7.73
N GLU A 3 -28.66 -8.96 -6.44
CA GLU A 3 -27.42 -8.88 -5.66
C GLU A 3 -26.45 -9.88 -6.30
N THR A 4 -25.51 -9.38 -7.09
CA THR A 4 -24.38 -10.17 -7.57
C THR A 4 -23.49 -10.48 -6.37
N ASN A 5 -23.83 -11.56 -5.68
CA ASN A 5 -23.02 -12.18 -4.65
C ASN A 5 -21.84 -12.88 -5.33
N SER A 6 -20.93 -12.08 -5.90
CA SER A 6 -19.70 -12.53 -6.56
C SER A 6 -18.78 -13.08 -5.49
N THR A 7 -19.00 -14.35 -5.15
CA THR A 7 -18.15 -15.08 -4.22
C THR A 7 -16.82 -15.34 -4.93
N LEU A 8 -15.75 -14.77 -4.40
CA LEU A 8 -14.39 -14.99 -4.88
C LEU A 8 -14.07 -16.48 -4.88
N SER A 9 -13.48 -16.99 -5.98
CA SER A 9 -13.02 -18.38 -5.98
C SER A 9 -11.89 -18.56 -4.95
N PRO A 10 -11.71 -19.77 -4.39
CA PRO A 10 -10.58 -20.05 -3.50
C PRO A 10 -9.23 -19.71 -4.12
N GLU A 11 -9.05 -19.95 -5.43
CA GLU A 11 -7.83 -19.62 -6.16
C GLU A 11 -7.61 -18.11 -6.27
N GLU A 12 -8.66 -17.34 -6.52
CA GLU A 12 -8.60 -15.87 -6.57
C GLU A 12 -8.27 -15.27 -5.21
N LEU A 13 -8.84 -15.83 -4.13
CA LEU A 13 -8.52 -15.42 -2.77
C LEU A 13 -7.05 -15.68 -2.42
N VAL A 14 -6.52 -16.85 -2.80
CA VAL A 14 -5.10 -17.19 -2.57
C VAL A 14 -4.18 -16.23 -3.33
N GLN A 15 -4.51 -15.90 -4.58
CA GLN A 15 -3.74 -14.92 -5.36
C GLN A 15 -3.77 -13.52 -4.73
N LEU A 16 -4.94 -13.09 -4.25
CA LEU A 16 -5.11 -11.81 -3.56
C LEU A 16 -4.30 -11.76 -2.27
N GLN A 17 -4.33 -12.82 -1.46
CA GLN A 17 -3.53 -12.94 -0.23
C GLN A 17 -2.02 -12.90 -0.52
N LYS A 18 -1.58 -13.53 -1.61
CA LYS A 18 -0.18 -13.49 -2.04
C LYS A 18 0.24 -12.05 -2.39
N LYS A 19 -0.55 -11.36 -3.22
CA LYS A 19 -0.30 -9.94 -3.57
C LYS A 19 -0.28 -9.03 -2.34
N PHE A 20 -1.21 -9.24 -1.41
CA PHE A 20 -1.23 -8.50 -0.15
C PHE A 20 0.04 -8.76 0.68
N SER A 21 0.49 -10.01 0.77
CA SER A 21 1.71 -10.36 1.51
C SER A 21 2.96 -9.73 0.92
N GLU A 22 3.06 -9.70 -0.42
CA GLU A 22 4.14 -9.02 -1.14
C GLU A 22 4.12 -7.51 -0.88
N LEU A 23 2.95 -6.87 -0.97
CA LEU A 23 2.78 -5.46 -0.66
C LEU A 23 3.18 -5.15 0.79
N LYS A 24 2.68 -5.93 1.75
CA LYS A 24 3.01 -5.80 3.17
C LYS A 24 4.52 -5.90 3.40
N HIS A 25 5.19 -6.85 2.74
CA HIS A 25 6.64 -7.00 2.85
C HIS A 25 7.39 -5.78 2.31
N SER A 26 6.98 -5.26 1.15
CA SER A 26 7.55 -4.04 0.56
C SER A 26 7.41 -2.83 1.48
N ILE A 27 6.21 -2.63 2.07
CA ILE A 27 5.94 -1.55 3.03
C ILE A 27 6.83 -1.70 4.27
N ASN A 28 6.89 -2.89 4.86
CA ASN A 28 7.71 -3.15 6.05
C ASN A 28 9.19 -2.89 5.78
N ASN A 29 9.70 -3.24 4.61
CA ASN A 29 11.08 -2.95 4.22
C ASN A 29 11.31 -1.43 4.12
N ALA A 30 10.43 -0.70 3.43
CA ALA A 30 10.52 0.76 3.34
C ALA A 30 10.51 1.44 4.72
N LEU A 31 9.61 1.01 5.61
CA LEU A 31 9.52 1.52 6.97
C LEU A 31 10.77 1.19 7.79
N ALA A 32 11.31 -0.02 7.68
CA ALA A 32 12.54 -0.41 8.38
C ALA A 32 13.73 0.49 7.97
N VAL A 33 13.86 0.82 6.68
CA VAL A 33 14.90 1.75 6.19
C VAL A 33 14.68 3.15 6.75
N MET A 34 13.44 3.67 6.73
CA MET A 34 13.12 4.98 7.30
C MET A 34 13.42 5.04 8.81
N MET A 35 13.05 4.00 9.56
CA MET A 35 13.32 3.89 10.99
C MET A 35 14.82 3.87 11.27
N ALA A 36 15.58 3.06 10.54
CA ALA A 36 17.03 3.01 10.66
C ALA A 36 17.68 4.38 10.36
N LEU A 37 17.24 5.05 9.28
CA LEU A 37 17.73 6.40 8.95
C LEU A 37 17.36 7.45 10.00
N SER A 38 16.19 7.32 10.63
CA SER A 38 15.77 8.16 11.75
C SER A 38 16.66 7.96 12.99
N GLU A 39 16.94 6.72 13.37
CA GLU A 39 17.84 6.43 14.49
C GLU A 39 19.29 6.86 14.22
N MET A 40 19.72 6.75 12.96
CA MET A 40 21.04 7.21 12.53
C MET A 40 21.13 8.74 12.50
N SER A 41 20.07 9.44 12.09
CA SER A 41 20.05 10.90 12.03
C SER A 41 20.10 11.55 13.40
N GLN A 42 19.55 10.89 14.43
CA GLN A 42 19.66 11.33 15.83
C GLN A 42 21.13 11.35 16.32
N ARG A 43 21.98 10.44 15.83
CA ARG A 43 23.40 10.35 16.22
C ARG A 43 24.33 11.09 15.27
N ARG A 44 23.96 11.16 13.99
CA ARG A 44 24.72 11.77 12.90
C ARG A 44 23.77 12.60 12.03
N PRO A 45 23.71 13.93 12.22
CA PRO A 45 22.79 14.81 11.49
C PRO A 45 22.87 14.69 9.96
N ASP A 46 24.01 14.29 9.41
CA ASP A 46 24.22 14.06 7.98
C ASP A 46 23.24 13.03 7.36
N TYR A 47 22.67 12.14 8.17
CA TYR A 47 21.67 11.17 7.70
C TYR A 47 20.26 11.75 7.59
N ALA A 48 20.01 12.96 8.12
CA ALA A 48 18.70 13.61 8.02
C ALA A 48 18.31 13.91 6.56
N GLU A 49 19.28 14.30 5.73
CA GLU A 49 19.04 14.51 4.29
C GLU A 49 18.67 13.19 3.61
N LYS A 50 19.40 12.11 3.89
CA LYS A 50 19.09 10.77 3.35
C LYS A 50 17.72 10.28 3.80
N LEU A 51 17.34 10.54 5.05
CA LEU A 51 16.00 10.25 5.56
C LEU A 51 14.94 11.01 4.74
N ALA A 52 15.10 12.32 4.55
CA ALA A 52 14.17 13.15 3.80
C ALA A 52 14.00 12.65 2.35
N THR A 53 15.09 12.37 1.64
CA THR A 53 15.05 11.80 0.28
C THR A 53 14.37 10.42 0.25
N THR A 54 14.61 9.59 1.27
CA THR A 54 13.97 8.27 1.36
C THR A 54 12.47 8.39 1.61
N VAL A 55 12.04 9.30 2.49
CA VAL A 55 10.61 9.55 2.73
C VAL A 55 9.92 10.06 1.46
N LEU A 56 10.51 11.05 0.78
CA LEU A 56 9.96 11.62 -0.45
C LEU A 56 9.84 10.61 -1.59
N SER A 57 10.70 9.59 -1.63
CA SER A 57 10.67 8.55 -2.67
C SER A 57 9.79 7.34 -2.30
N LYS A 58 9.88 6.84 -1.07
CA LYS A 58 9.21 5.61 -0.63
C LYS A 58 7.76 5.83 -0.21
N ALA A 59 7.41 6.98 0.37
CA ALA A 59 6.03 7.24 0.79
C ALA A 59 5.03 7.23 -0.39
N PRO A 60 5.32 7.88 -1.54
CA PRO A 60 4.45 7.77 -2.72
C PRO A 60 4.33 6.33 -3.26
N GLN A 61 5.41 5.54 -3.21
CA GLN A 61 5.41 4.13 -3.64
C GLN A 61 4.49 3.27 -2.76
N ILE A 62 4.50 3.49 -1.44
CA ILE A 62 3.59 2.81 -0.51
C ILE A 62 2.13 3.14 -0.83
N VAL A 63 1.82 4.43 -1.04
CA VAL A 63 0.47 4.88 -1.37
C VAL A 63 0.01 4.28 -2.70
N SER A 64 0.85 4.32 -3.75
CA SER A 64 0.53 3.72 -5.05
C SER A 64 0.23 2.23 -4.92
N GLY A 65 1.09 1.48 -4.23
CA GLY A 65 0.89 0.05 -4.03
C GLY A 65 -0.40 -0.28 -3.26
N LEU A 66 -0.76 0.52 -2.26
CA LEU A 66 -2.04 0.38 -1.53
C LEU A 66 -3.25 0.72 -2.41
N GLN A 67 -3.16 1.76 -3.23
CA GLN A 67 -4.22 2.13 -4.17
C GLN A 67 -4.44 1.05 -5.22
N GLU A 68 -3.36 0.55 -5.83
CA GLU A 68 -3.40 -0.55 -6.80
C GLU A 68 -4.00 -1.82 -6.20
N PHE A 69 -3.60 -2.18 -4.98
CA PHE A 69 -4.18 -3.34 -4.29
C PHE A 69 -5.66 -3.13 -3.96
N THR A 70 -6.04 -1.94 -3.50
CA THR A 70 -7.44 -1.61 -3.18
C THR A 70 -8.32 -1.66 -4.42
N GLN A 71 -7.83 -1.14 -5.55
CA GLN A 71 -8.53 -1.24 -6.82
C GLN A 71 -8.72 -2.70 -7.24
N LEU A 72 -7.65 -3.49 -7.19
CA LEU A 72 -7.72 -4.92 -7.52
C LEU A 72 -8.67 -5.69 -6.60
N LEU A 73 -8.70 -5.35 -5.31
CA LEU A 73 -9.64 -5.92 -4.34
C LEU A 73 -11.09 -5.56 -4.69
N ASN A 74 -11.36 -4.29 -4.99
CA ASN A 74 -12.70 -3.80 -5.31
C ASN A 74 -13.23 -4.41 -6.61
N GLU A 75 -12.38 -4.52 -7.65
CA GLU A 75 -12.71 -5.19 -8.91
C GLU A 75 -13.10 -6.66 -8.66
N LYS A 76 -12.35 -7.34 -7.79
CA LYS A 76 -12.61 -8.73 -7.40
C LYS A 76 -13.86 -8.91 -6.54
N ALA A 77 -14.16 -7.95 -5.66
CA ALA A 77 -15.34 -7.96 -4.81
C ALA A 77 -16.62 -7.49 -5.53
N GLY A 78 -16.55 -7.04 -6.78
CA GLY A 78 -17.67 -6.41 -7.50
C GLY A 78 -18.09 -5.06 -6.91
N ALA A 79 -17.27 -4.46 -6.03
CA ALA A 79 -17.52 -3.16 -5.46
C ALA A 79 -17.10 -2.09 -6.47
N LYS A 80 -18.07 -1.36 -7.04
CA LYS A 80 -17.77 -0.20 -7.89
C LYS A 80 -16.97 0.82 -7.05
N PRO A 81 -15.82 1.33 -7.52
CA PRO A 81 -15.06 2.29 -6.73
C PRO A 81 -15.92 3.53 -6.50
N ALA A 82 -16.26 3.80 -5.24
CA ALA A 82 -16.86 5.06 -4.85
C ALA A 82 -15.80 6.14 -5.09
N VAL A 83 -15.95 6.86 -6.20
CA VAL A 83 -15.13 8.02 -6.52
C VAL A 83 -15.39 9.03 -5.41
N ALA A 84 -14.40 9.25 -4.55
CA ALA A 84 -14.43 10.29 -3.54
C ALA A 84 -14.45 11.65 -4.24
N GLY A 85 -15.63 12.24 -4.40
CA GLY A 85 -15.78 13.48 -5.14
C GLY A 85 -17.22 13.95 -5.30
N GLU A 86 -18.03 13.94 -4.24
CA GLU A 86 -19.25 14.75 -4.18
C GLU A 86 -19.31 15.45 -2.82
N SER A 87 -18.56 16.54 -2.71
CA SER A 87 -18.91 17.61 -1.78
C SER A 87 -19.77 18.60 -2.54
N LYS A 88 -21.05 18.60 -2.17
CA LYS A 88 -22.06 19.57 -2.58
C LYS A 88 -21.75 20.97 -2.03
#